data_AF-W1XPI3-F1
#
_entry.id   AF-W1XPI3-F1
#
_cell.length_a   1.000
_cell.length_b   1.000
_cell.length_c   1.000
_cell.angle_alpha   90.00
_cell.angle_beta   90.00
_cell.angle_gamma   90.00
#
_symmetry.space_group_name_H-M   'P 1'
#
loop_
_entity.id
_entity.type
_entity.pdbx_description
1 polymer ?
#
loop_
_entity_poly.entity_id
_entity_poly.type
_entity_poly.pdbx_seq_one_letter_code
_entity_poly.pdbx_strand_id
1 'polypeptide(L)'
;HLGITEAGGARSGAVKSAIGLGLLLSEGIGDTRRVSLAAEPVEEIKVGFDILKSLRIRSRGINFIACPTCSRQEFDVIGTVNALEQRLEDIIT
;
A
#
# COMPACT_ATOMS: atom_id res chain seq x y z
N HIS A 1 9.77 14.08 -10.18
CA HIS A 1 8.83 12.97 -10.49
C HIS A 1 9.58 11.66 -10.37
N LEU A 2 9.10 10.74 -9.55
CA LEU A 2 9.68 9.42 -9.34
C LEU A 2 8.79 8.32 -9.89
N GLY A 3 9.37 7.28 -10.47
CA GLY A 3 8.61 6.12 -10.90
C GLY A 3 9.53 4.97 -11.23
N ILE A 4 9.11 3.75 -10.88
CA ILE A 4 9.74 2.53 -11.37
C ILE A 4 8.95 2.12 -12.62
N THR A 5 9.61 2.14 -13.77
CA THR A 5 9.05 1.67 -15.03
C THR A 5 9.10 0.15 -15.08
N GLU A 6 8.13 -0.47 -15.78
CA GLU A 6 8.13 -1.91 -16.04
C GLU A 6 8.23 -2.77 -14.75
N ALA A 7 7.54 -2.38 -13.68
CA ALA A 7 7.69 -3.05 -12.39
C ALA A 7 7.17 -4.51 -12.40
N GLY A 8 6.22 -4.82 -13.29
CA GLY A 8 5.64 -6.15 -13.49
C GLY A 8 4.17 -6.22 -13.08
N GLY A 9 3.64 -7.43 -12.91
CA GLY A 9 2.25 -7.64 -12.45
C GLY A 9 2.01 -7.13 -11.03
N ALA A 10 0.75 -7.09 -10.59
CA ALA A 10 0.32 -6.42 -9.36
C ALA A 10 1.23 -6.66 -8.14
N ARG A 11 1.43 -7.93 -7.74
CA ARG A 11 2.22 -8.26 -6.55
C ARG A 11 3.72 -7.93 -6.71
N SER A 12 4.36 -8.41 -7.77
CA SER A 12 5.80 -8.22 -7.96
C SER A 12 6.16 -6.77 -8.27
N GLY A 13 5.31 -6.08 -9.04
CA GLY A 13 5.44 -4.66 -9.33
C GLY A 13 5.23 -3.77 -8.12
N ALA A 14 4.27 -4.09 -7.25
CA ALA A 14 4.08 -3.36 -5.99
C ALA A 14 5.31 -3.47 -5.09
N VAL A 15 5.88 -4.67 -4.94
CA VAL A 15 7.10 -4.89 -4.14
C VAL A 15 8.28 -4.11 -4.71
N LYS A 16 8.56 -4.21 -6.01
CA LYS A 16 9.67 -3.47 -6.64
C LYS A 16 9.49 -1.95 -6.51
N SER A 17 8.26 -1.47 -6.74
CA SER A 17 7.94 -0.04 -6.64
C SER A 17 8.08 0.46 -5.21
N ALA A 18 7.62 -0.31 -4.21
CA ALA A 18 7.75 0.04 -2.80
C ALA A 18 9.21 0.13 -2.36
N ILE A 19 10.07 -0.80 -2.80
CA ILE A 19 11.51 -0.76 -2.51
C ILE A 19 12.16 0.46 -3.17
N GLY A 20 11.99 0.62 -4.48
CA GLY A 20 12.67 1.68 -5.25
C GLY A 20 12.21 3.08 -4.88
N LEU A 21 10.89 3.30 -4.76
CA LEU A 21 10.34 4.58 -4.34
C LEU A 21 10.58 4.82 -2.85
N GLY A 22 10.47 3.77 -2.03
CA GLY A 22 10.61 3.88 -0.59
C GLY A 22 11.98 4.37 -0.14
N LEU A 23 13.03 3.92 -0.82
CA LEU A 23 14.41 4.35 -0.56
C LEU A 23 14.61 5.85 -0.80
N LEU A 24 14.15 6.36 -1.95
CA LEU A 24 14.31 7.77 -2.29
C LEU A 24 13.40 8.67 -1.42
N LEU A 25 12.16 8.24 -1.21
CA LEU A 25 11.18 9.02 -0.43
C LEU A 25 11.56 9.10 1.05
N SER A 26 12.18 8.07 1.63
CA SER A 26 12.65 8.10 3.03
C SER A 26 13.83 9.07 3.23
N GLU A 27 14.58 9.35 2.17
CA GLU A 27 15.64 10.38 2.13
C GLU A 27 15.11 11.78 1.79
N GLY A 28 13.78 11.94 1.63
CA GLY A 28 13.16 13.21 1.29
C GLY A 28 13.28 13.59 -0.20
N ILE A 29 13.62 12.64 -1.07
CA ILE A 29 13.74 12.86 -2.51
C ILE A 29 12.41 12.53 -3.20
N GLY A 30 11.85 13.52 -3.91
CA GLY A 30 10.74 13.34 -4.86
C GLY A 30 9.42 14.02 -4.47
N ASP A 31 8.95 14.94 -5.32
CA ASP A 31 7.74 15.74 -5.09
C ASP A 31 6.45 15.12 -5.65
N THR A 32 6.59 14.22 -6.61
CA THR A 32 5.48 13.50 -7.25
C THR A 32 5.97 12.11 -7.64
N ARG A 33 5.09 11.12 -7.62
CA ARG A 33 5.41 9.75 -8.02
C ARG A 33 4.37 9.15 -8.95
N ARG A 34 4.76 8.09 -9.64
CA ARG A 34 3.89 7.15 -10.35
C ARG A 34 4.36 5.72 -10.06
N VAL A 35 3.42 4.84 -9.72
CA VAL A 35 3.63 3.39 -9.68
C VAL A 35 3.24 2.84 -11.06
N SER A 36 4.03 1.93 -11.63
CA SER A 36 3.73 1.36 -12.95
C SER A 36 3.53 -0.15 -12.83
N LEU A 37 2.28 -0.62 -12.90
CA LEU A 37 1.91 -2.02 -12.78
C LEU A 37 1.28 -2.53 -14.09
N ALA A 38 1.53 -3.79 -14.42
CA ALA A 38 0.73 -4.51 -15.40
C ALA A 38 -0.56 -5.01 -14.72
N ALA A 39 -1.43 -4.07 -14.32
CA ALA A 39 -2.69 -4.29 -13.61
C ALA A 39 -3.66 -3.13 -13.86
N GLU A 40 -4.87 -3.19 -13.26
CA GLU A 40 -5.82 -2.07 -13.32
C GLU A 40 -5.21 -0.78 -12.74
N PRO A 41 -5.42 0.39 -13.36
CA PRO A 41 -4.80 1.65 -12.92
C PRO A 41 -5.14 2.03 -11.47
N VAL A 42 -6.29 1.60 -10.96
CA VAL A 42 -6.71 1.82 -9.57
C VAL A 42 -5.73 1.17 -8.60
N GLU A 43 -5.15 0.02 -8.94
CA GLU A 43 -4.16 -0.67 -8.11
C GLU A 43 -2.84 0.12 -8.02
N GLU A 44 -2.44 0.82 -9.09
CA GLU A 44 -1.28 1.72 -9.05
C GLU A 44 -1.49 2.85 -8.04
N ILE A 45 -2.73 3.39 -7.98
CA ILE A 45 -3.10 4.45 -7.04
C ILE A 45 -3.07 3.94 -5.60
N LYS A 46 -3.69 2.78 -5.33
CA LYS A 46 -3.71 2.14 -4.00
C LYS A 46 -2.30 1.91 -3.47
N VAL A 47 -1.47 1.18 -4.23
CA VAL A 47 -0.06 0.93 -3.89
C VAL A 47 0.70 2.23 -3.69
N GLY A 48 0.45 3.23 -4.54
CA GLY A 48 1.03 4.55 -4.40
C GLY A 48 0.74 5.16 -3.03
N PHE A 49 -0.51 5.20 -2.59
CA PHE A 49 -0.86 5.74 -1.28
C PHE A 49 -0.32 4.90 -0.12
N ASP A 50 -0.33 3.57 -0.25
CA ASP A 50 0.20 2.67 0.78
C ASP A 50 1.69 2.88 1.04
N ILE A 51 2.48 3.18 0.00
CA ILE A 51 3.91 3.53 0.14
C ILE A 51 4.07 4.80 1.01
N LEU A 52 3.31 5.87 0.74
CA LEU A 52 3.40 7.09 1.57
C LEU A 52 2.90 6.88 2.99
N LYS A 53 1.83 6.09 3.14
CA LYS A 53 1.23 5.78 4.43
C LYS A 53 2.23 5.04 5.31
N SER A 54 2.95 4.08 4.72
CA SER A 54 4.01 3.30 5.37
C SER A 54 5.19 4.18 5.79
N LEU A 55 5.54 5.19 4.98
CA LEU A 55 6.60 6.15 5.27
C LEU A 55 6.16 7.33 6.15
N ARG A 56 4.88 7.40 6.53
CA ARG A 56 4.27 8.51 7.29
C ARG A 56 4.39 9.88 6.62
N ILE A 57 4.54 9.91 5.29
CA ILE A 57 4.65 11.16 4.50
C ILE A 57 3.25 11.71 4.19
N ARG A 58 2.28 10.83 3.91
CA ARG A 58 0.88 11.18 3.68
C ARG A 58 0.00 10.01 4.04
N SER A 59 -1.10 10.29 4.71
CA SER A 59 -2.15 9.31 5.00
C SER A 59 -3.37 9.62 4.16
N ARG A 60 -4.02 8.57 3.63
CA ARG A 60 -5.33 8.63 2.99
C ARG A 60 -6.10 7.41 3.46
N GLY A 61 -7.32 7.63 3.95
CA GLY A 61 -8.20 6.56 4.43
C GLY A 61 -7.66 5.83 5.67
N ILE A 62 -8.38 4.80 6.12
CA ILE A 62 -8.13 4.12 7.39
C ILE A 62 -6.89 3.22 7.31
N ASN A 63 -6.05 3.24 8.35
CA ASN A 63 -4.89 2.36 8.47
C ASN A 63 -5.24 1.14 9.34
N PHE A 64 -5.48 -0.01 8.73
CA PHE A 64 -5.71 -1.24 9.49
C PHE A 64 -4.36 -1.80 9.95
N ILE A 65 -4.20 -1.95 11.27
CA ILE A 65 -3.04 -2.60 11.87
C ILE A 65 -3.57 -3.84 12.58
N ALA A 66 -3.25 -5.01 12.04
CA ALA A 66 -3.66 -6.30 12.56
C ALA A 66 -2.46 -7.08 13.08
N CYS A 67 -2.69 -7.90 14.12
CA CYS A 67 -1.71 -8.91 14.51
C CYS A 67 -1.66 -10.03 13.46
N PRO A 68 -0.52 -10.70 13.29
CA PRO A 68 -0.51 -11.97 12.58
C PRO A 68 -1.37 -13.00 13.34
N THR A 69 -1.96 -13.96 12.60
CA THR A 69 -2.67 -15.08 13.24
C THR A 69 -1.69 -15.96 14.00
N CYS A 70 -2.08 -16.41 15.19
CA CYS A 70 -1.31 -17.34 16.00
C CYS A 70 -2.26 -18.21 16.82
N SER A 71 -1.73 -19.21 17.55
CA SER A 71 -2.54 -20.13 18.37
C SER A 71 -3.30 -19.47 19.52
N ARG A 72 -2.95 -18.22 19.87
CA ARG A 72 -3.65 -17.43 20.89
C ARG A 72 -4.84 -16.63 20.33
N GLN A 73 -5.19 -16.81 19.06
CA GLN A 73 -6.34 -16.11 18.48
C GLN A 73 -7.65 -16.63 19.09
N GLU A 74 -8.50 -15.70 19.50
CA GLU A 74 -9.84 -16.01 20.05
C GLU A 74 -10.96 -15.76 19.03
N PHE A 75 -10.62 -15.16 17.88
CA PHE A 75 -11.54 -14.85 16.79
C PHE A 75 -10.82 -14.94 15.43
N ASP A 76 -11.60 -14.94 14.35
CA ASP A 76 -11.08 -14.93 12.98
C ASP A 76 -10.53 -13.54 12.62
N VAL A 77 -9.24 -13.34 12.88
CA VAL A 77 -8.55 -12.08 12.58
C VAL A 77 -8.56 -11.79 11.08
N ILE A 78 -8.32 -12.80 10.23
CA ILE A 78 -8.22 -12.62 8.78
C ILE A 78 -9.58 -12.22 8.20
N GLY A 79 -10.64 -12.97 8.53
CA GLY A 79 -11.98 -12.66 8.07
C GLY A 79 -12.46 -11.29 8.55
N THR A 80 -12.14 -10.93 9.80
CA THR A 80 -12.51 -9.62 10.37
C THR A 80 -11.79 -8.48 9.65
N VAL A 81 -10.49 -8.58 9.42
CA VAL A 81 -9.71 -7.53 8.73
C VAL A 81 -10.19 -7.37 7.29
N ASN A 82 -10.35 -8.46 6.54
CA ASN A 82 -10.86 -8.39 5.17
C ASN A 82 -12.25 -7.74 5.09
N ALA A 83 -13.14 -8.07 6.03
CA ALA A 83 -14.47 -7.47 6.09
C ALA A 83 -14.42 -5.98 6.44
N LEU A 84 -13.49 -5.55 7.30
CA LEU A 84 -13.30 -4.14 7.64
C LEU A 84 -12.71 -3.35 6.48
N GLU A 85 -11.69 -3.89 5.80
CA GLU A 85 -11.10 -3.27 4.60
C GLU A 85 -12.14 -3.05 3.52
N GLN A 86 -12.96 -4.06 3.22
CA GLN A 86 -14.02 -3.96 2.23
C GLN A 86 -15.11 -2.95 2.63
N ARG A 87 -15.54 -2.94 3.90
CA ARG A 87 -16.62 -2.05 4.36
C ARG A 87 -16.21 -0.59 4.45
N LEU A 88 -14.92 -0.31 4.54
CA LEU A 88 -14.39 1.01 4.84
C LEU A 88 -13.47 1.54 3.72
N GLU A 89 -13.44 0.88 2.57
CA GLU A 89 -12.66 1.28 1.38
C GLU A 89 -13.04 2.69 0.89
N ASP A 90 -14.32 3.06 1.03
CA ASP A 90 -14.87 4.33 0.56
C ASP A 90 -14.56 5.52 1.49
N ILE A 91 -13.99 5.26 2.67
CA ILE A 91 -13.72 6.31 3.65
C ILE A 91 -12.42 7.04 3.29
N ILE A 92 -12.55 8.29 2.87
CA ILE A 92 -11.44 9.20 2.63
C ILE A 92 -11.31 10.11 3.85
N THR A 93 -10.21 9.93 4.59
CA THR A 93 -9.75 10.81 5.68
C THR A 93 -8.48 11.53 5.25
#